data_AF-A0A523JVW5-F1
#
_entry.id   AF-A0A523JVW5-F1
#
_cell.length_a   1.000
_cell.length_b   1.000
_cell.length_c   1.000
_cell.angle_alpha   90.00
_cell.angle_beta   90.00
_cell.angle_gamma   90.00
#
_symmetry.space_group_name_H-M   'P 1'
#
loop_
_entity.id
_entity.type
_entity.pdbx_description
1 polymer ?
#
loop_
_entity_poly.entity_id
_entity_poly.type
_entity_poly.pdbx_seq_one_letter_code
_entity_poly.pdbx_strand_id
1 'polypeptide(L)' 'MAVSAMYPGTFDPITLGHEDLVRRATRLFDKVIVAIAANPGKEPMFSLEERVELA' A
#
# COMPACT_ATOMS: atom_id res chain seq x y z
N MET A 1 -9.50 -22.69 2.06
CA MET A 1 -10.22 -21.41 2.18
C MET A 1 -9.32 -20.33 1.60
N ALA A 2 -9.85 -19.46 0.74
CA ALA A 2 -9.06 -18.35 0.20
C ALA A 2 -8.95 -17.22 1.25
N VAL A 3 -7.74 -16.74 1.51
CA VAL A 3 -7.48 -15.67 2.48
C VAL A 3 -6.99 -14.42 1.75
N SER A 4 -7.70 -13.31 1.95
CA SER A 4 -7.31 -11.99 1.44
C SER A 4 -6.72 -11.15 2.58
N ALA A 5 -5.61 -10.47 2.31
CA ALA A 5 -4.96 -9.53 3.22
C ALA A 5 -5.08 -8.10 2.71
N MET A 6 -5.19 -7.15 3.64
CA MET A 6 -5.14 -5.71 3.36
C MET A 6 -3.92 -5.11 4.04
N TYR A 7 -3.13 -4.35 3.29
CA TYR A 7 -1.96 -3.63 3.77
C TYR A 7 -2.20 -2.12 3.63
N PRO A 8 -2.81 -1.47 4.64
CA PRO A 8 -3.13 -0.05 4.58
C PRO A 8 -1.94 0.83 4.95
N GLY A 9 -1.83 2.00 4.33
CA GLY A 9 -0.78 2.98 4.60
C GLY A 9 -0.97 4.30 3.86
N THR A 10 -0.24 5.34 4.26
CA THR A 10 -0.21 6.61 3.52
C THR A 10 0.62 6.48 2.24
N PHE A 11 1.73 5.72 2.28
CA PHE A 11 2.60 5.44 1.13
C PHE A 11 3.02 6.71 0.37
N ASP A 12 3.69 7.62 1.08
CA ASP A 12 4.05 8.95 0.60
C ASP A 12 5.58 9.19 0.65
N PRO A 13 6.35 8.66 -0.33
CA PRO A 13 5.93 7.71 -1.36
C PRO A 13 6.00 6.25 -0.86
N ILE A 14 5.59 5.30 -1.71
CA ILE A 14 5.95 3.90 -1.50
C ILE A 14 7.49 3.74 -1.51
N THR A 15 8.02 2.79 -0.75
CA THR A 15 9.47 2.57 -0.57
C THR A 15 9.81 1.11 -0.82
N LEU A 16 11.09 0.79 -1.01
CA LEU A 16 11.54 -0.60 -1.14
C LEU A 16 11.22 -1.46 0.09
N GLY A 17 11.08 -0.85 1.27
CA GLY A 17 10.61 -1.54 2.48
C GLY A 17 9.13 -1.94 2.37
N HIS A 18 8.28 -1.05 1.85
CA HIS A 18 6.87 -1.35 1.58
C HIS A 18 6.73 -2.45 0.51
N GLU A 19 7.51 -2.36 -0.58
CA GLU A 19 7.55 -3.37 -1.65
C GLU A 19 7.95 -4.75 -1.10
N ASP A 20 9.00 -4.83 -0.28
CA ASP A 20 9.44 -6.09 0.30
C ASP A 20 8.36 -6.74 1.17
N LEU A 21 7.60 -5.95 1.93
CA LEU A 21 6.47 -6.45 2.70
C LEU A 21 5.33 -6.96 1.82
N VAL A 22 4.98 -6.25 0.74
CA VAL A 22 3.98 -6.70 -0.24
C VAL A 22 4.42 -8.01 -0.88
N ARG A 23 5.69 -8.11 -1.31
CA ARG A 23 6.26 -9.32 -1.93
C ARG A 23 6.28 -10.52 -0.98
N ARG A 24 6.45 -10.31 0.33
CA ARG A 24 6.33 -11.38 1.33
C ARG A 24 4.87 -11.78 1.54
N ALA A 25 3.97 -10.80 1.60
CA ALA A 25 2.54 -11.04 1.80
C ALA A 25 1.91 -11.83 0.64
N THR A 26 2.30 -11.57 -0.61
CA THR A 26 1.78 -12.30 -1.79
C THR A 26 2.17 -13.77 -1.82
N ARG A 27 3.14 -14.20 -1.00
CA ARG A 27 3.51 -15.62 -0.83
C ARG A 27 2.68 -16.32 0.24
N LEU A 28 1.91 -15.58 1.05
CA LEU A 28 1.15 -16.09 2.19
C LEU A 28 -0.36 -16.01 1.96
N PHE A 29 -0.82 -15.08 1.13
CA PHE A 29 -2.24 -14.80 0.90
C PHE A 29 -2.59 -14.90 -0.58
N ASP A 30 -3.80 -15.36 -0.87
CA ASP A 30 -4.30 -15.48 -2.25
C ASP A 30 -4.50 -14.10 -2.91
N LYS A 31 -4.78 -13.08 -2.10
CA LYS A 31 -4.95 -11.70 -2.55
C LYS A 31 -4.36 -10.74 -1.52
N VAL A 32 -3.60 -9.76 -1.99
CA VAL A 32 -3.07 -8.66 -1.18
C VAL A 32 -3.59 -7.34 -1.75
N ILE A 33 -4.26 -6.54 -0.92
CA ILE A 33 -4.78 -5.22 -1.28
C ILE A 33 -3.91 -4.17 -0.60
N VAL A 34 -3.15 -3.40 -1.37
CA VAL A 34 -2.43 -2.22 -0.88
C VAL A 34 -3.41 -1.05 -0.84
N ALA A 35 -3.81 -0.62 0.36
CA ALA A 35 -4.85 0.41 0.54
C ALA A 35 -4.21 1.77 0.86
N ILE A 36 -4.16 2.64 -0.14
CA ILE A 36 -3.54 3.96 -0.06
C ILE A 36 -4.53 4.96 0.55
N ALA A 37 -4.21 5.46 1.75
CA ALA A 37 -5.09 6.34 2.49
C ALA A 37 -5.03 7.78 1.95
N ALA A 38 -6.21 8.39 1.70
CA ALA A 38 -6.32 9.81 1.34
C ALA A 38 -5.89 10.75 2.48
N ASN A 39 -6.17 10.36 3.73
CA ASN A 39 -5.98 11.08 4.99
C ASN A 39 -5.71 12.61 4.86
N PRO A 40 -6.77 13.43 4.72
CA PRO A 40 -6.65 14.89 4.56
C PRO A 40 -6.15 15.62 5.82
N GLY A 41 -6.05 14.93 6.96
CA GLY A 41 -5.46 15.49 8.19
C GLY A 41 -3.93 15.40 8.23
N LYS A 42 -3.30 14.81 7.21
CA LYS A 42 -1.87 14.85 6.97
C LYS A 42 -1.64 15.69 5.71
N GLU A 43 -0.55 16.42 5.66
CA GLU A 43 -0.10 17.16 4.47
C GLU A 43 0.92 16.27 3.73
N PRO A 44 0.49 15.41 2.78
CA PRO A 44 1.39 14.48 2.13
C PRO A 44 2.21 15.22 1.06
N MET A 45 3.41 14.72 0.79
CA MET A 45 4.29 15.23 -0.27
C MET A 45 3.68 15.03 -1.65
N PHE A 46 2.97 13.92 -1.86
CA PHE A 46 2.31 13.55 -3.11
C PHE A 46 0.79 13.51 -2.97
N SER A 47 0.08 13.90 -4.03
CA SER A 47 -1.37 13.73 -4.16
C SER A 47 -1.78 12.26 -4.02
N LEU A 48 -3.07 12.02 -3.76
CA LEU A 48 -3.56 10.65 -3.66
C LEU A 48 -3.35 9.89 -4.98
N GLU A 49 -3.62 10.57 -6.09
CA GLU A 49 -3.46 10.07 -7.44
C GLU A 49 -1.99 9.69 -7.72
N GLU A 50 -1.04 10.58 -7.42
CA GLU A 50 0.40 10.29 -7.59
C GLU A 50 0.85 9.10 -6.74
N ARG A 51 0.37 8.98 -5.49
CA ARG A 51 0.73 7.85 -4.63
C ARG A 51 0.17 6.53 -5.15
N VAL A 52 -1.01 6.55 -5.78
CA VAL A 52 -1.59 5.38 -6.45
C VAL A 52 -0.80 5.02 -7.70
N GLU A 53 -0.35 6.00 -8.49
CA GLU A 53 0.46 5.74 -9.68
C GLU A 53 1.87 5.23 -9.36
N LEU A 54 2.43 5.63 -8.23
CA LEU A 54 3.76 5.19 -7.78
C LEU A 54 3.79 3.78 -7.18
N ALA A 55 2.62 3.21 -6.81
CA ALA A 55 2.50 1.94 -6.08
C ALA A 55 2.05 0.78 -6.97
#